data_AF-A0AAN7V256-F1
#
_entry.id   AF-A0AAN7V256-F1
#
_cell.length_a   1.000
_cell.length_b   1.000
_cell.length_c   1.000
_cell.angle_alpha   90.00
_cell.angle_beta   90.00
_cell.angle_gamma   90.00
#
_symmetry.space_group_name_H-M   'P 1'
#
loop_
_entity.id
_entity.type
_entity.pdbx_description
1 polymer ?
#
loop_
_entity_poly.entity_id
_entity_poly.type
_entity_poly.pdbx_seq_one_letter_code
_entity_poly.pdbx_strand_id
1 'polypeptide(L)'
;MKTPTHFIGCPGILNTGMSIVVFLYASVGFFGYLKYGPDTKGSISLNLEPKEILAQCVKIMIAVAIFFTYSLQFYVPMEIIWKNLKHHFGARKLLVEYAVRILLVVGTVIIAIAIPNLGGFISLVGAVCLSTLGLIFPAIIDLVTFYEEPGLGRYNWRLWKNVLLIIFGVIGFVTGTYVSIREIIESGESS
;
A
#
# COMPACT_ATOMS: atom_id res chain seq x y z
N MET A 1 21.87 10.90 -4.69
CA MET A 1 22.63 9.63 -4.79
C MET A 1 23.91 9.90 -5.55
N LYS A 2 25.08 9.44 -5.08
CA LYS A 2 26.39 9.75 -5.70
C LYS A 2 26.59 9.04 -7.05
N THR A 3 25.93 7.90 -7.30
CA THR A 3 26.01 7.11 -8.54
C THR A 3 24.64 6.56 -8.96
N PRO A 4 23.88 7.25 -9.84
CA PRO A 4 22.50 6.87 -10.18
C PRO A 4 22.40 5.56 -10.99
N THR A 5 23.43 5.20 -11.76
CA THR A 5 23.46 3.99 -12.61
C THR A 5 23.49 2.68 -11.80
N HIS A 6 24.03 2.70 -10.59
CA HIS A 6 24.05 1.55 -9.68
C HIS A 6 22.71 1.30 -8.95
N PHE A 7 21.73 2.19 -9.11
CA PHE A 7 20.42 2.01 -8.46
C PHE A 7 19.59 0.90 -9.13
N ILE A 8 19.63 0.82 -10.47
CA ILE A 8 18.79 -0.07 -11.30
C ILE A 8 19.54 -1.31 -11.80
N GLY A 9 20.88 -1.34 -11.73
CA GLY A 9 21.67 -2.49 -12.19
C GLY A 9 21.35 -3.80 -11.47
N CYS A 10 21.86 -4.94 -11.95
CA CYS A 10 21.84 -6.21 -11.23
C CYS A 10 23.28 -6.63 -10.88
N PRO A 11 23.67 -6.74 -9.59
CA PRO A 11 22.91 -6.44 -8.38
C PRO A 11 22.97 -4.95 -8.00
N GLY A 12 21.83 -4.27 -8.07
CA GLY A 12 21.67 -2.85 -7.75
C GLY A 12 20.97 -2.66 -6.42
N ILE A 13 21.04 -1.44 -5.88
CA ILE A 13 20.54 -1.09 -4.54
C ILE A 13 19.06 -1.46 -4.39
N LEU A 14 18.25 -1.22 -5.44
CA LEU A 14 16.84 -1.54 -5.42
C LEU A 14 16.59 -3.05 -5.31
N ASN A 15 17.23 -3.87 -6.14
CA ASN A 15 17.02 -5.32 -6.14
C ASN A 15 17.49 -5.96 -4.83
N THR A 16 18.65 -5.55 -4.32
CA THR A 16 19.16 -6.03 -3.03
C THR A 16 18.23 -5.62 -1.89
N GLY A 17 17.77 -4.37 -1.86
CA GLY A 17 16.82 -3.90 -0.85
C GLY A 17 15.50 -4.67 -0.87
N MET A 18 14.91 -4.84 -2.06
CA MET A 18 13.68 -5.61 -2.22
C MET A 18 13.84 -7.08 -1.81
N SER A 19 14.99 -7.69 -2.11
CA SER A 19 15.27 -9.08 -1.72
C SER A 19 15.30 -9.24 -0.19
N ILE A 20 15.90 -8.30 0.53
CA ILE A 20 15.90 -8.30 2.00
C ILE A 20 14.48 -8.13 2.55
N VAL A 21 13.69 -7.20 2.00
CA VAL A 21 12.30 -6.98 2.43
C VAL A 21 11.46 -8.23 2.23
N VAL A 22 11.55 -8.88 1.06
CA VAL A 22 10.83 -10.12 0.76
C VAL A 22 11.22 -11.22 1.74
N PHE A 23 12.51 -11.39 2.04
CA PHE A 23 12.97 -12.39 3.00
C PHE A 23 12.43 -12.13 4.42
N LEU A 24 12.45 -10.88 4.88
CA LEU A 24 11.93 -10.51 6.19
C LEU A 24 10.42 -10.74 6.28
N TYR A 25 9.65 -10.34 5.27
CA TYR A 25 8.20 -10.55 5.27
C TYR A 25 7.83 -12.03 5.14
N ALA A 26 8.54 -12.80 4.31
CA ALA A 26 8.31 -14.23 4.15
C ALA A 26 8.62 -15.00 5.44
N SER A 27 9.72 -14.67 6.12
CA SER A 27 10.09 -15.33 7.38
C SER A 27 9.08 -15.03 8.50
N VAL A 28 8.69 -13.77 8.68
CA VAL A 28 7.67 -13.38 9.68
C VAL A 28 6.32 -14.02 9.36
N GLY A 29 5.91 -14.04 8.09
CA GLY A 29 4.67 -14.70 7.66
C GLY A 29 4.69 -16.21 7.89
N PHE A 30 5.80 -16.88 7.53
CA PHE A 30 5.97 -18.32 7.68
C PHE A 30 5.96 -18.76 9.16
N PHE A 31 6.79 -18.15 10.00
CA PHE A 31 6.83 -18.47 11.43
C PHE A 31 5.54 -18.06 12.15
N GLY A 32 4.92 -16.95 11.74
CA GLY A 32 3.62 -16.52 12.25
C GLY A 32 2.53 -17.58 12.00
N TYR A 33 2.44 -18.07 10.75
CA TYR A 33 1.46 -19.10 10.40
C TYR A 33 1.76 -20.46 11.09
N LEU A 34 3.03 -20.85 11.25
CA LEU A 34 3.37 -22.06 12.00
C LEU A 34 2.95 -22.01 13.47
N LYS A 35 2.95 -20.82 14.10
CA LYS A 35 2.57 -20.64 15.50
C LYS A 35 1.06 -20.58 15.71
N TYR A 36 0.34 -19.86 14.85
CA TYR A 36 -1.09 -19.57 15.03
C TYR A 36 -2.01 -20.42 14.16
N GLY A 37 -1.48 -21.08 13.12
CA GLY A 37 -2.24 -21.95 12.24
C GLY A 37 -3.45 -21.26 11.60
N PRO A 38 -4.59 -21.95 11.49
CA PRO A 38 -5.82 -21.39 10.91
C PRO A 38 -6.39 -20.17 11.65
N ASP A 39 -6.07 -19.98 12.93
CA ASP A 39 -6.58 -18.88 13.77
C ASP A 39 -5.82 -17.56 13.56
N THR A 40 -4.95 -17.49 12.54
CA THR A 40 -4.16 -16.30 12.22
C THR A 40 -5.06 -15.15 11.77
N LYS A 41 -5.20 -14.11 12.60
CA LYS A 41 -5.86 -12.84 12.24
C LYS A 41 -5.10 -12.09 11.13
N GLY A 42 -5.77 -11.12 10.50
CA GLY A 42 -5.22 -10.29 9.40
C GLY A 42 -3.95 -9.48 9.72
N SER A 43 -3.50 -9.45 10.98
CA SER A 43 -2.15 -9.02 11.35
C SER A 43 -1.64 -9.89 12.51
N ILE A 44 -0.37 -10.31 12.42
CA ILE A 44 0.28 -11.14 13.45
C ILE A 44 0.28 -10.45 14.82
N SER A 45 0.38 -9.11 14.84
CA SER A 45 0.36 -8.34 16.09
C SER A 45 -0.95 -8.50 16.87
N LEU A 46 -2.06 -8.87 16.21
CA LEU A 46 -3.35 -9.13 16.84
C LEU A 46 -3.45 -10.54 17.47
N ASN A 47 -2.55 -11.45 17.09
CA ASN A 47 -2.49 -12.82 17.62
C ASN A 47 -1.57 -12.92 18.85
N LEU A 48 -0.77 -11.89 19.12
CA LEU A 48 0.12 -11.84 20.28
C LEU A 48 -0.65 -11.89 21.60
N GLU A 49 -0.27 -12.82 22.47
CA GLU A 49 -0.92 -13.03 23.76
C GLU A 49 -0.79 -11.81 24.67
N PRO A 50 -1.89 -11.30 25.27
CA PRO A 50 -1.86 -10.07 26.05
C PRO A 50 -1.19 -10.21 27.42
N LYS A 51 -0.99 -11.44 27.92
CA LYS A 51 -0.41 -11.70 29.24
C LYS A 51 1.11 -11.76 29.24
N GLU A 52 1.75 -11.97 28.08
CA GLU A 52 3.20 -12.07 28.00
C GLU A 52 3.85 -10.68 27.91
N ILE A 53 4.86 -10.45 28.75
CA ILE A 53 5.59 -9.17 28.81
C ILE A 53 6.27 -8.86 27.47
N LEU A 54 6.87 -9.86 26.82
CA LEU A 54 7.52 -9.70 25.51
C LEU A 54 6.53 -9.27 24.43
N ALA A 55 5.35 -9.88 24.39
CA ALA A 55 4.28 -9.53 23.47
C ALA A 55 3.79 -8.09 23.69
N GLN A 56 3.68 -7.64 24.94
CA GLN A 56 3.34 -6.26 25.27
C GLN A 56 4.42 -5.27 24.82
N CYS A 57 5.69 -5.57 25.05
CA CYS A 57 6.80 -4.74 24.58
C CYS A 57 6.76 -4.57 23.05
N VAL A 58 6.50 -5.65 22.30
CA VAL A 58 6.36 -5.59 20.83
C VAL A 58 5.17 -4.72 20.42
N LYS A 59 4.00 -4.88 21.06
CA LYS A 59 2.81 -4.05 20.78
C LYS A 59 3.07 -2.57 21.03
N ILE A 60 3.76 -2.22 22.13
CA ILE A 60 4.13 -0.83 22.44
C ILE A 60 5.09 -0.29 21.38
N MET A 61 6.11 -1.07 21.00
CA MET A 61 7.07 -0.66 19.97
C MET A 61 6.38 -0.41 18.62
N ILE A 62 5.44 -1.26 18.23
CA ILE A 62 4.64 -1.10 17.01
C ILE A 62 3.75 0.14 17.11
N ALA A 63 3.09 0.38 18.24
CA ALA A 63 2.25 1.56 18.43
C ALA A 63 3.06 2.86 18.30
N VAL A 64 4.24 2.91 18.93
CA VAL A 64 5.16 4.05 18.81
C VAL A 64 5.63 4.23 17.37
N ALA A 65 5.99 3.14 16.67
CA ALA A 65 6.39 3.21 15.27
C ALA A 65 5.27 3.76 14.38
N ILE A 66 4.03 3.25 14.51
CA ILE A 66 2.87 3.72 13.75
C ILE A 66 2.58 5.19 14.03
N PHE A 67 2.69 5.64 15.29
CA PHE A 67 2.46 7.05 15.66
C PHE A 67 3.39 8.00 14.89
N PHE A 68 4.69 7.68 14.83
CA PHE A 68 5.65 8.48 14.07
C PHE A 68 5.46 8.33 12.56
N THR A 69 5.23 7.12 12.07
CA THR A 69 5.05 6.86 10.64
C THR A 69 3.79 7.52 10.07
N TYR A 70 2.68 7.56 10.83
CA TYR A 70 1.44 8.21 10.40
C TYR A 70 1.67 9.70 10.06
N SER A 71 2.37 10.42 10.96
CA SER A 71 2.66 11.85 10.76
C SER A 71 3.48 12.09 9.49
N LEU A 72 4.47 11.23 9.22
CA LEU A 72 5.31 11.32 8.03
C LEU A 72 4.56 10.94 6.75
N GLN A 73 3.77 9.87 6.78
CA GLN A 73 3.00 9.41 5.61
C GLN A 73 1.88 10.39 5.24
N PHE A 74 1.25 11.04 6.23
CA PHE A 74 0.18 12.01 6.01
C PHE A 74 0.67 13.32 5.37
N TYR A 75 1.96 13.64 5.49
CA TYR A 75 2.53 14.86 4.91
C TYR A 75 2.39 14.91 3.38
N VAL A 76 2.70 13.81 2.68
CA VAL A 76 2.67 13.74 1.21
C VAL A 76 1.27 13.99 0.62
N PRO A 77 0.20 13.27 1.01
CA PRO A 77 -1.14 13.53 0.48
C PRO A 77 -1.64 14.92 0.85
N MET A 78 -1.34 15.41 2.06
CA MET A 78 -1.71 16.78 2.46
C MET A 78 -1.05 17.82 1.56
N GLU A 79 0.24 17.67 1.25
CA GLU A 79 0.96 18.59 0.35
C GLU A 79 0.38 18.54 -1.07
N ILE A 80 0.04 17.36 -1.59
CA ILE A 80 -0.58 17.20 -2.92
C ILE A 80 -1.96 17.87 -2.96
N ILE A 81 -2.81 17.61 -1.98
CA ILE A 81 -4.15 18.22 -1.88
C ILE A 81 -4.02 19.74 -1.77
N TRP A 82 -3.12 20.22 -0.91
CA TRP A 82 -2.92 21.65 -0.69
C TRP A 82 -2.39 22.35 -1.94
N LYS A 83 -1.45 21.75 -2.67
CA LYS A 83 -0.95 22.30 -3.94
C LYS A 83 -2.05 22.51 -4.97
N ASN A 84 -3.02 21.61 -5.04
CA ASN A 84 -4.17 21.74 -5.94
C ASN A 84 -5.20 22.75 -5.42
N LEU A 85 -5.43 22.80 -4.10
CA LEU A 85 -6.50 23.58 -3.50
C LEU A 85 -6.13 25.05 -3.23
N LYS A 86 -4.84 25.35 -2.97
CA LYS A 86 -4.35 26.70 -2.60
C LYS A 86 -4.68 27.78 -3.63
N HIS A 87 -4.90 27.41 -4.89
CA HIS A 87 -5.21 28.34 -5.97
C HIS A 87 -6.67 28.82 -5.92
N HIS A 88 -7.55 28.09 -5.26
CA HIS A 88 -8.98 28.43 -5.16
C HIS A 88 -9.32 29.31 -3.96
N PHE A 89 -8.40 29.46 -2.98
CA PHE A 89 -8.66 30.21 -1.76
C PHE A 89 -7.66 31.36 -1.59
N GLY A 90 -8.19 32.59 -1.49
CA GLY A 90 -7.41 33.85 -1.37
C GLY A 90 -6.83 34.08 0.03
N ALA A 91 -7.40 35.01 0.79
CA ALA A 91 -6.83 35.47 2.07
C ALA A 91 -6.96 34.47 3.25
N ARG A 92 -7.84 33.46 3.14
CA ARG A 92 -8.13 32.50 4.24
C ARG A 92 -7.35 31.18 4.14
N LYS A 93 -6.20 31.17 3.45
CA LYS A 93 -5.41 29.97 3.18
C LYS A 93 -5.12 29.13 4.42
N LEU A 94 -4.60 29.75 5.48
CA LEU A 94 -4.25 29.03 6.71
C LEU A 94 -5.46 28.34 7.35
N LEU A 95 -6.61 29.02 7.45
CA LEU A 95 -7.83 28.44 8.02
C LEU A 95 -8.33 27.25 7.19
N VAL A 96 -8.32 27.37 5.86
CA VAL A 96 -8.74 26.29 4.95
C VAL A 96 -7.76 25.12 5.01
N GLU A 97 -6.45 25.38 5.10
CA GLU A 97 -5.43 24.36 5.24
C GLU A 97 -5.63 23.52 6.51
N TYR A 98 -5.83 24.18 7.65
CA TYR A 98 -6.12 23.49 8.91
C TYR A 98 -7.46 22.74 8.86
N ALA A 99 -8.50 23.32 8.26
CA ALA A 99 -9.80 22.67 8.12
C ALA A 99 -9.71 21.38 7.28
N VAL A 100 -9.02 21.42 6.15
CA VAL A 100 -8.79 20.23 5.29
C VAL A 100 -7.98 19.18 6.04
N ARG A 101 -6.92 19.59 6.76
CA ARG A 101 -6.12 18.67 7.57
C ARG A 101 -6.97 17.97 8.62
N ILE A 102 -7.78 18.72 9.37
CA ILE A 102 -8.67 18.15 10.40
C ILE A 102 -9.68 17.21 9.76
N LEU A 103 -10.30 17.60 8.65
CA LEU A 103 -11.28 16.78 7.95
C LEU A 103 -10.69 15.44 7.48
N LEU A 104 -9.48 15.45 6.92
CA LEU A 104 -8.80 14.23 6.48
C LEU A 104 -8.45 13.32 7.66
N VAL A 105 -7.95 13.87 8.77
CA VAL A 105 -7.65 13.08 9.98
C VAL A 105 -8.92 12.52 10.62
N VAL A 106 -10.00 13.30 10.65
CA VAL A 106 -11.31 12.79 11.11
C VAL A 106 -11.80 11.67 10.18
N GLY A 107 -11.61 11.82 8.87
CA GLY A 107 -11.94 10.78 7.89
C GLY A 107 -11.19 9.48 8.13
N THR A 108 -9.88 9.53 8.43
CA THR A 108 -9.11 8.31 8.74
C THR A 108 -9.59 7.64 10.03
N VAL A 109 -9.97 8.41 11.05
CA VAL A 109 -10.56 7.88 12.29
C VAL A 109 -11.93 7.25 12.05
N ILE A 110 -12.79 7.85 11.23
CA ILE A 110 -14.10 7.29 10.88
C ILE A 110 -13.93 5.94 10.18
N ILE A 111 -13.00 5.84 9.22
CA ILE A 111 -12.71 4.58 8.53
C ILE A 111 -12.19 3.53 9.52
N ALA A 112 -11.32 3.92 10.46
CA ALA A 112 -10.80 3.02 11.48
C ALA A 112 -11.89 2.47 12.43
N ILE A 113 -12.94 3.25 12.71
CA ILE A 113 -14.09 2.81 13.51
C ILE A 113 -15.03 1.92 12.68
N ALA A 114 -15.21 2.24 11.40
CA ALA A 114 -16.16 1.56 10.53
C ALA A 114 -15.70 0.16 10.09
N ILE A 115 -14.39 -0.11 10.05
CA ILE A 115 -13.86 -1.37 9.50
C ILE A 115 -13.31 -2.27 10.61
N PRO A 116 -14.06 -3.33 11.02
CA PRO A 116 -13.61 -4.26 12.05
C PRO A 116 -12.54 -5.24 11.55
N ASN A 117 -12.51 -5.54 10.24
CA ASN A 117 -11.56 -6.47 9.63
C ASN A 117 -10.41 -5.73 8.93
N LEU A 118 -9.27 -5.63 9.63
CA LEU A 118 -8.04 -5.03 9.10
C LEU A 118 -7.47 -5.79 7.89
N GLY A 119 -7.61 -7.11 7.84
CA GLY A 119 -7.10 -7.93 6.74
C GLY A 119 -7.79 -7.60 5.41
N GLY A 120 -9.12 -7.61 5.41
CA GLY A 120 -9.94 -7.25 4.25
C GLY A 120 -9.68 -5.82 3.78
N PHE A 121 -9.50 -4.87 4.70
CA PHE A 121 -9.13 -3.49 4.33
C PHE A 121 -7.76 -3.39 3.67
N ILE A 122 -6.74 -4.03 4.23
CA ILE A 122 -5.38 -4.02 3.67
C ILE A 122 -5.38 -4.68 2.28
N SER A 123 -6.11 -5.78 2.13
CA SER A 123 -6.28 -6.48 0.85
C SER A 123 -6.98 -5.58 -0.19
N LEU A 124 -8.05 -4.86 0.20
CA LEU A 124 -8.76 -3.94 -0.69
C LEU A 124 -7.86 -2.80 -1.18
N VAL A 125 -7.20 -2.11 -0.24
CA VAL A 125 -6.31 -0.99 -0.56
C VAL A 125 -5.16 -1.48 -1.44
N GLY A 126 -4.59 -2.65 -1.16
CA GLY A 126 -3.57 -3.27 -1.99
C GLY A 126 -4.09 -3.60 -3.38
N ALA A 127 -5.24 -4.26 -3.50
CA ALA A 127 -5.84 -4.65 -4.77
C ALA A 127 -6.16 -3.44 -5.66
N VAL A 128 -6.62 -2.33 -5.08
CA VAL A 128 -6.89 -1.09 -5.82
C VAL A 128 -5.58 -0.37 -6.16
N CYS A 129 -4.79 0.00 -5.15
CA CYS A 129 -3.62 0.86 -5.34
C CYS A 129 -2.49 0.16 -6.11
N LEU A 130 -2.15 -1.09 -5.77
CA LEU A 130 -1.05 -1.80 -6.45
C LEU A 130 -1.42 -2.14 -7.89
N SER A 131 -2.66 -2.56 -8.14
CA SER A 131 -3.10 -2.86 -9.51
C SER A 131 -3.11 -1.61 -10.38
N THR A 132 -3.64 -0.49 -9.88
CA THR A 132 -3.71 0.75 -10.66
C THR A 132 -2.35 1.45 -10.77
N LEU A 133 -1.69 1.76 -9.64
CA LEU A 133 -0.45 2.54 -9.59
C LEU A 133 0.81 1.70 -9.82
N GLY A 134 0.81 0.43 -9.41
CA GLY A 134 1.97 -0.45 -9.49
C GLY A 134 2.08 -1.24 -10.79
N LEU A 135 0.95 -1.59 -11.42
CA LEU A 135 0.92 -2.44 -12.62
C LEU A 135 0.38 -1.71 -13.85
N ILE A 136 -0.86 -1.21 -13.79
CA ILE A 136 -1.56 -0.66 -14.95
C ILE A 136 -0.91 0.65 -15.43
N PHE A 137 -0.72 1.64 -14.55
CA PHE A 137 -0.13 2.92 -14.99
C PHE A 137 1.29 2.79 -15.53
N PRO A 138 2.23 2.06 -14.89
CA PRO A 138 3.57 1.87 -15.46
C PRO A 138 3.52 1.19 -16.84
N ALA A 139 2.65 0.20 -17.03
CA ALA A 139 2.48 -0.47 -18.32
C ALA A 139 1.90 0.46 -19.41
N ILE A 140 0.94 1.31 -19.06
CA ILE A 140 0.40 2.33 -19.97
C ILE A 140 1.46 3.36 -20.32
N ILE A 141 2.20 3.86 -19.32
CA ILE A 141 3.27 4.84 -19.56
C ILE A 141 4.36 4.25 -20.46
N ASP A 142 4.75 2.99 -20.25
CA ASP A 142 5.72 2.29 -21.11
C ASP A 142 5.20 2.15 -22.56
N LEU A 143 3.91 1.84 -22.73
CA LEU A 143 3.28 1.76 -24.05
C LEU A 143 3.22 3.11 -24.77
N VAL A 144 2.80 4.17 -24.07
CA VAL A 144 2.65 5.52 -24.65
C VAL A 144 4.02 6.15 -24.95
N THR A 145 4.98 5.98 -24.04
CA THR A 145 6.32 6.61 -24.17
C THR A 145 7.15 5.98 -25.28
N PHE A 146 7.07 4.66 -25.46
CA PHE A 146 7.86 3.93 -26.47
C PHE A 146 7.03 3.52 -27.70
N TYR A 147 5.91 4.21 -27.96
CA TYR A 147 5.06 3.94 -29.11
C TYR A 147 5.79 4.25 -30.44
N GLU A 148 6.50 5.39 -30.50
CA GLU A 148 7.10 5.90 -31.74
C GLU A 148 8.57 5.46 -31.93
N GLU A 149 9.48 5.75 -30.99
CA GLU A 149 10.89 5.33 -31.06
C GLU A 149 11.34 4.73 -29.71
N PRO A 150 11.93 3.51 -29.66
CA PRO A 150 12.42 2.62 -30.72
C PRO A 150 11.35 1.66 -31.29
N GLY A 151 10.07 2.03 -31.20
CA GLY A 151 8.91 1.18 -31.53
C GLY A 151 8.66 0.07 -30.51
N LEU A 152 7.62 -0.74 -30.74
CA LEU A 152 7.15 -1.84 -29.86
C LEU A 152 8.14 -3.01 -29.70
N GLY A 153 9.38 -2.86 -30.19
CA GLY A 153 10.45 -3.85 -30.17
C GLY A 153 10.29 -4.94 -31.23
N ARG A 154 11.32 -5.77 -31.39
CA ARG A 154 11.30 -6.93 -32.30
C ARG A 154 10.16 -7.86 -31.89
N TYR A 155 9.31 -8.25 -32.84
CA TYR A 155 8.13 -9.11 -32.62
C TYR A 155 7.06 -8.55 -31.64
N ASN A 156 7.00 -7.22 -31.44
CA ASN A 156 6.05 -6.60 -30.50
C ASN A 156 6.14 -7.14 -29.05
N TRP A 157 7.31 -7.63 -28.62
CA TRP A 157 7.47 -8.19 -27.27
C TRP A 157 7.10 -7.20 -26.15
N ARG A 158 7.37 -5.90 -26.34
CA ARG A 158 6.99 -4.86 -25.36
C ARG A 158 5.47 -4.73 -25.26
N LEU A 159 4.76 -4.84 -26.38
CA LEU A 159 3.30 -4.80 -26.41
C LEU A 159 2.72 -5.96 -25.59
N TRP A 160 3.16 -7.19 -25.88
CA TRP A 160 2.68 -8.38 -25.18
C TRP A 160 2.98 -8.34 -23.68
N LYS A 161 4.19 -7.93 -23.29
CA LYS A 161 4.56 -7.74 -21.87
C LYS A 161 3.62 -6.75 -21.17
N ASN A 162 3.40 -5.58 -21.75
CA ASN A 162 2.57 -4.55 -21.13
C ASN A 162 1.08 -4.92 -21.11
N VAL A 163 0.57 -5.55 -22.16
CA VAL A 163 -0.80 -6.10 -22.19
C VAL A 163 -0.98 -7.16 -21.10
N LEU A 164 -0.01 -8.07 -20.94
CA LEU A 164 -0.05 -9.06 -19.86
C LEU A 164 -0.03 -8.41 -18.46
N LEU A 165 0.77 -7.36 -18.26
CA LEU A 165 0.80 -6.62 -16.99
C LEU A 165 -0.54 -5.92 -16.70
N ILE A 166 -1.17 -5.33 -17.71
CA ILE A 166 -2.49 -4.70 -17.58
C ILE A 166 -3.55 -5.75 -17.24
N ILE A 167 -3.58 -6.88 -17.96
CA ILE A 167 -4.51 -7.98 -17.68
C ILE A 167 -4.31 -8.50 -16.26
N PHE A 168 -3.06 -8.72 -15.85
CA PHE A 168 -2.74 -9.17 -14.49
C PHE A 168 -3.20 -8.16 -13.44
N GLY A 169 -3.02 -6.85 -13.69
CA GLY A 169 -3.53 -5.79 -12.84
C GLY A 169 -5.06 -5.79 -12.75
N VAL A 170 -5.77 -5.97 -13.87
CA VAL A 170 -7.24 -6.04 -13.87
C VAL A 170 -7.73 -7.27 -13.10
N ILE A 171 -7.10 -8.43 -13.30
CA ILE A 171 -7.43 -9.64 -12.54
C ILE A 171 -7.21 -9.41 -11.04
N GLY A 172 -6.05 -8.87 -10.65
CA GLY A 172 -5.74 -8.58 -9.25
C GLY A 172 -6.70 -7.57 -8.62
N PHE A 173 -7.13 -6.56 -9.37
CA PHE A 173 -8.14 -5.60 -8.93
C PHE A 173 -9.49 -6.28 -8.67
N VAL A 174 -9.99 -7.08 -9.62
CA VAL A 174 -11.29 -7.74 -9.52
C VAL A 174 -11.30 -8.78 -8.42
N THR A 175 -10.32 -9.69 -8.40
CA THR A 175 -10.25 -10.77 -7.40
C THR A 175 -10.00 -10.22 -6.01
N GLY A 176 -9.07 -9.28 -5.86
CA GLY A 176 -8.74 -8.68 -4.58
C GLY A 176 -9.90 -7.87 -4.00
N THR A 177 -10.60 -7.09 -4.83
CA THR A 177 -11.80 -6.34 -4.40
C THR A 177 -12.94 -7.28 -4.02
N TYR A 178 -13.17 -8.34 -4.80
CA TYR A 178 -14.20 -9.33 -4.50
C TYR A 178 -13.95 -10.04 -3.16
N VAL A 179 -12.74 -10.54 -2.94
CA VAL A 179 -12.37 -11.22 -1.69
C VAL A 179 -12.47 -10.26 -0.50
N SER A 180 -11.99 -9.03 -0.66
CA SER A 180 -12.01 -8.04 0.42
C SER A 180 -13.41 -7.63 0.83
N ILE A 181 -14.30 -7.39 -0.15
CA ILE A 181 -15.70 -7.05 0.14
C ILE A 181 -16.38 -8.22 0.85
N ARG A 182 -16.14 -9.45 0.40
CA ARG A 182 -16.69 -10.64 1.03
C ARG A 182 -16.22 -10.78 2.48
N GLU A 183 -14.93 -10.63 2.75
CA GLU A 183 -14.36 -10.69 4.10
C GLU A 183 -14.92 -9.60 5.01
N ILE A 184 -15.13 -8.38 4.51
CA ILE A 184 -15.70 -7.27 5.27
C ILE A 184 -17.17 -7.54 5.62
N ILE A 185 -17.96 -8.07 4.69
CA ILE A 185 -19.38 -8.40 4.91
C ILE A 185 -19.52 -9.54 5.92
N GLU A 186 -18.82 -10.66 5.72
CA GLU A 186 -18.88 -11.82 6.63
C GLU A 186 -18.43 -11.44 8.05
N SER A 187 -17.45 -10.55 8.18
CA SER A 187 -17.01 -10.04 9.49
C SER A 187 -18.08 -9.17 10.16
N GLY A 188 -18.81 -8.37 9.39
CA GLY A 188 -19.87 -7.50 9.89
C GLY A 188 -21.12 -8.24 10.39
N GLU A 189 -21.40 -9.43 9.85
CA GLU A 189 -22.51 -10.29 10.31
C GLU A 189 -22.19 -11.07 11.61
N SER A 190 -20.90 -11.17 11.97
CA SER A 190 -20.41 -11.91 13.14
C SER A 190 -20.23 -11.08 14.42
N SER A 191 -20.52 -9.76 14.36
CA SER A 191 -20.44 -8.82 15.49
C SER A 191 -21.82 -8.46 16.03
#